data_AF-A0A484YKH9-F1
#
_entry.id   AF-A0A484YKH9-F1
#
_cell.length_a   1.000
_cell.length_b   1.000
_cell.length_c   1.000
_cell.angle_alpha   90.00
_cell.angle_beta   90.00
_cell.angle_gamma   90.00
#
_symmetry.space_group_name_H-M   'P 1'
#
loop_
_entity.id
_entity.type
_entity.pdbx_description
1 polymer ?
#
loop_
_entity_poly.entity_id
_entity_poly.type
_entity_poly.pdbx_seq_one_letter_code
_entity_poly.pdbx_strand_id
1 'polypeptide(L)'
;MPLSEVATKDDFFNIKKVSAADLLDAHRVPFQLMGGKPENIGSMGDIEKVARVFVRNELTPLQERFKEINDWLGMEVIRFKDYGIDTE
;
A
#
# COMPACT_ATOMS: atom_id res chain seq x y z
N MET A 1 34.91 4.66 -22.08
CA MET A 1 33.59 4.11 -21.71
C MET A 1 32.62 4.47 -22.82
N PRO A 2 32.18 3.50 -23.64
CA PRO A 2 31.37 3.79 -24.83
C PRO A 2 29.98 4.27 -24.41
N LEU A 3 29.40 5.22 -25.15
CA LEU A 3 28.04 5.78 -24.91
C LEU A 3 26.97 4.70 -24.70
N SER A 4 27.15 3.54 -25.34
CA SER A 4 26.23 2.38 -25.25
C SER A 4 26.08 1.80 -23.85
N GLU A 5 27.10 1.92 -22.99
CA GLU A 5 27.07 1.43 -21.61
C GLU A 5 26.36 2.41 -20.66
N VAL A 6 26.36 3.71 -21.01
CA VAL A 6 25.65 4.75 -20.25
C VAL A 6 24.16 4.71 -20.60
N ALA A 7 23.82 4.63 -21.89
CA ALA A 7 22.43 4.51 -22.34
C ALA A 7 21.72 3.26 -21.78
N THR A 8 22.41 2.11 -21.77
CA THR A 8 21.83 0.89 -21.18
C THR A 8 21.65 1.00 -19.66
N LYS A 9 22.58 1.64 -18.93
CA LYS A 9 22.44 1.87 -17.48
C LYS A 9 21.22 2.73 -17.12
N ASP A 10 20.94 3.74 -17.93
CA ASP A 10 19.76 4.61 -17.73
C ASP A 10 18.45 3.85 -17.97
N ASP A 11 18.40 3.02 -19.01
CA ASP A 11 17.24 2.14 -19.27
C ASP A 11 17.04 1.13 -18.12
N PHE A 12 18.11 0.53 -17.59
CA PHE A 12 18.00 -0.38 -16.44
C PHE A 12 17.46 0.33 -15.18
N PHE A 13 17.87 1.57 -14.94
CA PHE A 13 17.37 2.35 -13.80
C PHE A 13 15.88 2.67 -13.97
N ASN A 14 15.48 3.07 -15.17
CA ASN A 14 14.08 3.35 -15.51
C ASN A 14 13.20 2.11 -15.37
N ILE A 15 13.63 0.95 -15.87
CA ILE A 15 12.91 -0.31 -15.73
C ILE A 15 12.68 -0.65 -14.26
N LYS A 16 13.72 -0.57 -13.41
CA LYS A 16 13.60 -0.85 -11.97
C LYS A 16 12.60 0.09 -11.30
N LYS A 17 12.63 1.37 -11.66
CA LYS A 17 11.73 2.38 -11.09
C LYS A 17 10.28 2.11 -11.46
N VAL A 18 10.00 1.83 -12.74
CA VAL A 18 8.65 1.50 -13.21
C VAL A 18 8.17 0.21 -12.58
N SER A 19 8.98 -0.84 -12.56
CA SER A 19 8.59 -2.11 -11.93
C SER A 19 8.30 -1.97 -10.44
N ALA A 20 9.02 -1.13 -9.71
CA ALA A 20 8.71 -0.85 -8.30
C ALA A 20 7.37 -0.13 -8.14
N ALA A 21 7.06 0.84 -9.00
CA ALA A 21 5.76 1.52 -9.02
C ALA A 21 4.62 0.54 -9.35
N ASP A 22 4.79 -0.32 -10.35
CA ASP A 22 3.79 -1.33 -10.75
C ASP A 22 3.48 -2.30 -9.59
N LEU A 23 4.50 -2.72 -8.84
CA LEU A 23 4.31 -3.57 -7.66
C LEU A 23 3.54 -2.87 -6.55
N LEU A 24 3.79 -1.58 -6.32
CA LEU A 24 3.07 -0.80 -5.30
C LEU A 24 1.60 -0.64 -5.67
N ASP A 25 1.32 -0.32 -6.94
CA ASP A 25 -0.04 -0.19 -7.47
C ASP A 25 -0.81 -1.52 -7.33
N ALA A 26 -0.14 -2.65 -7.61
CA ALA A 26 -0.74 -3.98 -7.45
C ALA A 26 -1.08 -4.31 -5.98
N HIS A 27 -0.26 -3.87 -5.02
CA HIS A 27 -0.53 -4.13 -3.61
C HIS A 27 -1.66 -3.26 -3.04
N ARG A 28 -2.00 -2.14 -3.69
CA ARG A 28 -3.00 -1.15 -3.24
C ARG A 28 -2.74 -0.57 -1.84
N VAL A 29 -1.56 -0.81 -1.28
CA VAL A 29 -1.14 -0.25 0.00
C VAL A 29 -0.34 1.03 -0.27
N PRO A 30 -0.72 2.17 0.33
CA PRO A 30 0.06 3.39 0.21
C PRO A 30 1.51 3.17 0.61
N PHE A 31 2.44 3.64 -0.22
CA PHE A 31 3.87 3.50 -0.01
C PHE A 31 4.34 3.96 1.38
N GLN A 32 3.71 5.02 1.92
CA GLN A 32 4.01 5.55 3.26
C GLN A 32 3.78 4.53 4.37
N LEU A 33 2.76 3.67 4.23
CA LEU A 33 2.42 2.65 5.21
C LEU A 33 3.28 1.39 5.10
N MET A 34 4.00 1.22 3.98
CA MET A 34 4.90 0.09 3.73
C MET A 34 6.31 0.30 4.32
N GLY A 35 6.56 1.42 4.99
CA GLY A 35 7.90 1.75 5.52
C GLY A 35 8.93 2.08 4.44
N GLY A 36 8.47 2.39 3.22
CA GLY A 36 9.34 2.73 2.11
C GLY A 36 10.00 4.10 2.26
N LYS A 37 11.25 4.23 1.81
CA LYS A 37 11.96 5.52 1.79
C LYS A 37 11.40 6.42 0.69
N PRO A 38 10.87 7.62 1.00
CA PRO A 38 10.32 8.50 -0.02
C PRO A 38 11.40 8.91 -1.02
N GLU A 39 11.08 8.90 -2.31
CA GLU A 39 11.95 9.47 -3.35
C GLU A 39 12.04 11.00 -3.21
N ASN A 40 10.96 11.64 -2.75
CA ASN A 40 10.87 13.08 -2.53
C ASN A 40 10.22 13.38 -1.17
N ILE A 41 10.93 14.10 -0.29
CA ILE A 41 10.48 14.40 1.10
C ILE A 41 9.15 15.19 1.12
N GLY A 42 8.89 16.00 0.09
CA GLY A 42 7.67 16.80 -0.01
C GLY A 42 6.39 16.04 -0.39
N SER A 43 6.48 14.78 -0.83
CA SER A 43 5.31 13.98 -1.26
C SER A 43 4.77 13.05 -0.18
N MET A 44 5.31 13.07 1.03
CA MET A 44 4.93 12.12 2.07
C MET A 44 3.49 12.36 2.58
N GLY A 45 3.00 13.60 2.54
CA GLY A 45 1.66 13.97 2.97
C GLY A 45 1.41 13.70 4.45
N ASP A 46 0.16 13.86 4.88
CA ASP A 46 -0.28 13.50 6.23
C ASP A 46 -0.52 11.99 6.31
N ILE A 47 0.35 11.29 7.04
CA ILE A 47 0.33 9.82 7.20
C ILE A 47 -0.98 9.37 7.85
N GLU A 48 -1.52 10.14 8.79
CA GLU A 48 -2.77 9.82 9.48
C GLU A 48 -3.94 9.83 8.49
N LYS A 49 -3.98 10.84 7.62
CA LYS A 49 -4.99 10.95 6.57
C LYS A 49 -4.87 9.80 5.57
N VAL A 50 -3.65 9.43 5.19
CA VAL A 50 -3.39 8.29 4.29
C VAL A 50 -3.87 6.98 4.92
N ALA A 51 -3.52 6.72 6.18
CA ALA A 51 -3.97 5.54 6.92
C ALA A 51 -5.49 5.47 7.01
N ARG A 52 -6.16 6.59 7.31
CA ARG A 52 -7.63 6.66 7.40
C ARG A 52 -8.32 6.33 6.08
N VAL A 53 -7.81 6.86 4.97
CA VAL A 53 -8.37 6.58 3.63
C VAL A 53 -8.11 5.13 3.22
N PHE A 54 -6.91 4.61 3.49
CA PHE A 54 -6.57 3.22 3.20
C PHE A 54 -7.45 2.24 3.96
N VAL A 55 -7.62 2.45 5.27
CA VAL A 55 -8.48 1.57 6.08
C VAL A 55 -9.92 1.60 5.58
N ARG A 56 -10.46 2.80 5.31
CA ARG A 56 -11.83 2.95 4.81
C ARG A 56 -12.04 2.26 3.45
N ASN A 57 -11.10 2.40 2.52
CA ASN A 57 -11.32 2.02 1.11
C ASN A 57 -10.83 0.61 0.78
N GLU A 58 -9.80 0.11 1.47
CA GLU A 58 -9.19 -1.19 1.17
C GLU A 58 -9.44 -2.18 2.31
N LEU A 59 -9.15 -1.79 3.56
CA LEU A 59 -9.18 -2.72 4.69
C LEU A 59 -10.61 -3.05 5.15
N THR A 60 -11.49 -2.07 5.30
CA THR A 60 -12.88 -2.31 5.74
C THR A 60 -13.64 -3.21 4.77
N PRO A 61 -13.63 -2.99 3.43
CA PRO A 61 -14.28 -3.92 2.51
C PRO A 61 -13.70 -5.33 2.59
N LEU A 62 -12.38 -5.47 2.73
CA LEU A 62 -11.73 -6.76 2.91
C LEU A 62 -12.18 -7.46 4.21
N GLN A 63 -12.28 -6.72 5.31
CA GLN A 63 -12.81 -7.21 6.58
C GLN A 63 -14.25 -7.69 6.44
N GLU A 64 -15.11 -6.95 5.74
CA GLU A 64 -16.49 -7.36 5.47
C GLU A 64 -16.53 -8.65 4.63
N ARG A 65 -15.65 -8.81 3.63
CA ARG A 65 -15.52 -10.06 2.87
C ARG A 65 -15.13 -11.25 3.76
N PHE A 66 -14.25 -11.04 4.74
CA PHE A 66 -13.94 -12.09 5.71
C PHE A 66 -15.11 -12.41 6.63
N LYS A 67 -15.94 -11.42 7.00
CA LYS A 67 -17.13 -11.66 7.83
C LYS A 67 -18.19 -12.52 7.14
N GLU A 68 -18.23 -12.58 5.82
CA GLU A 68 -19.13 -13.50 5.08
C GLU A 68 -18.95 -14.98 5.50
N ILE A 69 -17.76 -15.35 6.01
CA ILE A 69 -17.51 -16.69 6.56
C ILE A 69 -18.42 -17.00 7.76
N ASN A 70 -18.74 -15.99 8.58
CA ASN A 70 -19.67 -16.17 9.70
C ASN A 70 -21.06 -16.56 9.21
N ASP A 71 -21.52 -15.91 8.13
CA ASP A 71 -22.82 -16.20 7.53
C ASP A 71 -22.86 -17.62 6.96
N TRP A 72 -21.76 -18.07 6.35
CA TRP A 72 -21.66 -19.43 5.82
C TRP A 72 -21.67 -20.50 6.91
N LEU A 73 -21.08 -20.21 8.07
CA LEU A 73 -21.01 -21.12 9.22
C LEU A 73 -22.23 -21.02 10.15
N GLY A 74 -23.05 -19.98 10.00
CA GLY A 74 -24.19 -19.71 10.88
C GLY A 74 -23.78 -19.34 12.32
N MET A 75 -22.53 -18.95 12.53
CA MET A 75 -22.01 -18.56 13.85
C MET A 75 -20.91 -17.50 13.72
N GLU A 76 -20.78 -16.62 14.71
CA GLU A 76 -19.74 -15.58 14.74
C GLU A 76 -18.38 -16.21 15.09
N VAL A 77 -17.49 -16.34 14.09
CA VAL A 77 -16.11 -16.84 14.25
C VAL A 77 -15.08 -15.73 14.04
N ILE A 78 -15.36 -14.81 13.13
CA ILE A 78 -14.48 -13.70 12.75
C ILE A 78 -15.10 -12.37 13.21
N ARG A 79 -14.38 -11.63 14.06
CA ARG A 79 -14.75 -10.28 14.48
C ARG A 79 -13.53 -9.37 14.47
N PHE A 80 -13.70 -8.18 13.91
CA PHE A 80 -12.68 -7.14 13.90
C PHE A 80 -12.96 -6.11 14.99
N LYS A 81 -11.90 -5.49 15.50
CA LYS A 81 -12.01 -4.34 16.41
C LYS A 81 -12.31 -3.09 15.59
N ASP A 82 -12.99 -2.13 16.20
CA ASP A 82 -13.17 -0.81 15.61
C ASP A 82 -11.81 -0.16 15.34
N TYR A 83 -11.67 0.46 14.16
CA TYR A 83 -10.47 1.17 13.80
C TYR A 83 -10.42 2.52 14.53
N GLY A 84 -9.37 2.71 15.32
CA GLY A 84 -9.02 3.99 15.94
C GLY A 84 -7.54 4.26 15.73
N ILE A 85 -7.20 5.52 15.40
CA ILE A 85 -5.83 6.00 15.50
C ILE A 85 -5.78 6.77 16.81
N ASP A 86 -5.17 6.18 17.83
CA ASP A 86 -4.92 6.88 19.09
C ASP A 86 -3.82 7.90 18.82
N THR A 87 -4.22 9.15 18.65
CA THR A 87 -3.32 10.31 18.73
C THR A 87 -3.14 10.65 20.20
N GLU A 88 -1.91 10.49 20.72
CA GLU A 88 -1.52 11.12 22.01
C GLU A 88 -1.68 12.65 21.94
#